data_AF-A0A8T1VP85-F1
#
_entry.id   AF-A0A8T1VP85-F1
#
_cell.length_a   1.000
_cell.length_b   1.000
_cell.length_c   1.000
_cell.angle_alpha   90.00
_cell.angle_beta   90.00
_cell.angle_gamma   90.00
#
_symmetry.space_group_name_H-M   'P 1'
#
loop_
_entity.id
_entity.type
_entity.pdbx_description
1 polymer ?
#
loop_
_entity_poly.entity_id
_entity_poly.type
_entity_poly.pdbx_seq_one_letter_code
_entity_poly.pdbx_strand_id
1 'polypeptide(L)'
;MVARIAAKKGSVWLGDPSTYPLLAAMGVAAALCLSTGVRHLTTSPDVKWDREVRKHPEMALMDRSEWRSHRKFISGLRSNAVNSYHDK
;
A
#
# COMPACT_ATOMS: atom_id res chain seq x y z
N MET A 1 9.48 51.81 -7.34
CA MET A 1 8.16 51.19 -7.58
C MET A 1 8.41 49.72 -7.86
N VAL A 2 8.26 48.83 -6.87
CA VAL A 2 8.50 47.39 -7.04
C VAL A 2 7.25 46.79 -7.67
N ALA A 3 7.31 46.47 -8.96
CA ALA A 3 6.23 45.80 -9.66
C ALA A 3 6.10 44.38 -9.09
N ARG A 4 5.03 44.11 -8.36
CA ARG A 4 4.59 42.74 -8.11
C ARG A 4 4.06 42.21 -9.43
N ILE A 5 4.92 41.54 -10.19
CA ILE A 5 4.50 40.76 -11.35
C ILE A 5 3.52 39.74 -10.80
N ALA A 6 2.23 39.91 -11.11
CA ALA A 6 1.19 38.96 -10.76
C ALA A 6 1.63 37.60 -11.32
N ALA A 7 1.98 36.66 -10.44
CA ALA A 7 2.35 35.32 -10.83
C ALA A 7 1.22 34.75 -11.69
N LYS A 8 1.49 34.53 -12.99
CA LYS A 8 0.56 33.82 -13.85
C LYS A 8 0.16 32.54 -13.12
N LYS A 9 -1.14 32.26 -13.02
CA LYS A 9 -1.71 30.99 -12.55
C LYS A 9 -1.39 29.83 -13.52
N GLY A 10 -0.16 29.75 -14.01
CA GLY A 10 0.39 28.57 -14.68
C GLY A 10 1.01 27.70 -13.60
N SER A 11 0.74 26.40 -13.62
CA SER A 11 1.31 25.43 -12.69
C SER A 11 2.83 25.60 -12.65
N VAL A 12 3.33 26.24 -11.58
CA VAL A 12 4.76 26.47 -11.34
C VAL A 12 5.51 25.13 -11.34
N TRP A 13 4.81 24.05 -10.97
CA TRP A 13 5.31 22.70 -10.92
C TRP A 13 5.51 22.02 -12.27
N LEU A 14 4.72 22.37 -13.29
CA LEU A 14 4.82 21.74 -14.62
C LEU A 14 5.62 22.59 -15.61
N GLY A 15 5.89 23.85 -15.26
CA GLY A 15 6.68 24.77 -16.09
C GLY A 15 8.20 24.55 -16.00
N ASP A 16 8.70 23.97 -14.90
CA ASP A 16 10.13 23.78 -14.66
C ASP A 16 10.56 22.31 -14.86
N PRO A 17 11.47 22.02 -15.82
CA PRO A 17 12.04 20.69 -16.03
C PRO A 17 12.63 20.04 -14.78
N SER A 18 13.16 20.84 -13.84
CA SER A 18 13.76 20.34 -12.60
C SER A 18 12.74 19.71 -11.64
N THR A 19 11.44 19.95 -11.86
CA THR A 19 10.35 19.48 -10.99
C THR A 19 9.87 18.07 -11.36
N TYR A 20 10.09 17.60 -12.60
CA TYR A 20 9.66 16.26 -13.03
C TYR A 20 10.29 15.10 -12.24
N PRO A 21 11.59 15.11 -11.88
CA PRO A 21 12.17 14.09 -11.01
C PRO A 21 11.50 14.03 -9.63
N LEU A 22 11.12 15.18 -9.06
CA LEU A 22 10.41 15.25 -7.77
C LEU A 22 9.01 14.65 -7.89
N LEU A 23 8.27 15.02 -8.94
CA LEU A 23 6.94 14.48 -9.23
C LEU A 23 7.00 12.96 -9.48
N ALA A 24 8.03 12.47 -10.16
CA ALA A 24 8.25 11.04 -10.36
C ALA A 24 8.47 10.33 -9.02
N ALA A 25 9.31 10.86 -8.13
CA ALA A 25 9.54 10.28 -6.81
C ALA A 25 8.26 10.25 -5.96
N MET A 26 7.49 11.34 -5.95
CA MET A 26 6.19 11.41 -5.27
C MET A 26 5.20 10.41 -5.86
N GLY A 27 5.14 10.29 -7.19
CA GLY A 27 4.28 9.34 -7.89
C GLY A 27 4.62 7.89 -7.54
N VAL A 28 5.91 7.53 -7.52
CA VAL A 28 6.38 6.20 -7.10
C VAL A 28 5.99 5.93 -5.65
N ALA A 29 6.23 6.87 -4.73
CA ALA A 29 5.87 6.71 -3.33
C ALA A 29 4.36 6.51 -3.14
N ALA A 30 3.53 7.31 -3.83
CA ALA A 30 2.08 7.20 -3.79
C ALA A 30 1.60 5.85 -4.34
N ALA A 31 2.16 5.41 -5.48
CA ALA A 31 1.82 4.12 -6.07
C ALA A 31 2.19 2.95 -5.14
N LEU A 32 3.35 2.99 -4.49
CA LEU A 32 3.75 1.97 -3.52
C LEU A 32 2.82 1.95 -2.30
N CYS A 33 2.47 3.12 -1.77
CA CYS A 33 1.52 3.23 -0.65
C CYS A 33 0.14 2.65 -1.01
N LEU A 34 -0.41 3.04 -2.15
CA LEU A 34 -1.72 2.56 -2.58
C LEU A 34 -1.71 1.06 -2.89
N SER A 35 -0.69 0.57 -3.61
CA SER A 35 -0.59 -0.86 -3.94
C SER A 35 -0.47 -1.76 -2.71
N THR A 36 0.30 -1.33 -1.70
CA THR A 36 0.43 -2.07 -0.43
C THR A 36 -0.85 -1.98 0.39
N GLY A 37 -1.47 -0.81 0.48
CA GLY A 37 -2.75 -0.62 1.16
C GLY A 37 -3.87 -1.45 0.56
N VAL A 38 -4.06 -1.40 -0.76
CA VAL A 38 -5.08 -2.19 -1.48
C VAL A 38 -4.84 -3.67 -1.27
N ARG A 39 -3.60 -4.15 -1.42
CA ARG A 39 -3.26 -5.55 -1.17
C ARG A 39 -3.63 -5.96 0.26
N HIS A 40 -3.30 -5.14 1.26
CA HIS A 40 -3.66 -5.46 2.64
C HIS A 40 -5.17 -5.49 2.85
N LEU A 41 -5.92 -4.54 2.29
CA LEU A 41 -7.37 -4.51 2.44
C LEU A 41 -8.09 -5.65 1.72
N THR A 42 -7.56 -6.17 0.62
CA THR A 42 -8.22 -7.23 -0.15
C THR A 42 -7.80 -8.64 0.24
N THR A 43 -6.57 -8.81 0.74
CA THR A 43 -6.03 -10.14 1.06
C THR A 43 -6.04 -10.45 2.55
N SER A 44 -6.13 -9.45 3.44
CA SER A 44 -6.07 -9.71 4.87
C SER A 44 -7.35 -10.41 5.35
N PRO A 45 -7.22 -11.51 6.11
CA PRO A 45 -8.38 -12.28 6.58
C PRO A 45 -9.23 -11.50 7.58
N ASP A 46 -8.66 -10.46 8.20
CA ASP A 46 -9.37 -9.58 9.14
C ASP A 46 -10.28 -8.57 8.41
N VAL A 47 -10.05 -8.30 7.12
CA VAL A 47 -10.88 -7.40 6.32
C VAL A 47 -11.91 -8.22 5.55
N LYS A 48 -13.16 -8.22 6.04
CA LYS A 48 -14.28 -8.89 5.37
C LYS A 48 -15.11 -7.87 4.61
N TRP A 49 -15.24 -8.07 3.30
CA TRP A 49 -16.07 -7.24 2.41
C TRP A 49 -17.53 -7.70 2.36
N ASP A 50 -17.74 -9.01 2.45
CA ASP A 50 -19.06 -9.61 2.52
C ASP A 50 -19.67 -9.47 3.91
N ARG A 51 -20.96 -9.11 3.97
CA ARG A 51 -21.72 -8.99 5.21
C ARG A 51 -22.06 -10.34 5.81
N GLU A 52 -22.26 -11.38 5.01
CA GLU A 52 -22.64 -12.71 5.51
C GLU A 52 -21.47 -13.36 6.25
N VAL A 53 -20.26 -13.29 5.69
CA VAL A 53 -19.03 -13.77 6.34
C VAL A 53 -18.75 -13.06 7.67
N ARG A 54 -19.14 -11.78 7.82
CA ARG A 54 -18.98 -11.05 9.09
C ARG A 54 -19.90 -11.57 10.21
N LYS A 55 -21.04 -12.16 9.86
CA LYS A 55 -22.02 -12.68 10.84
C LYS A 55 -21.66 -14.09 11.33
N HIS A 56 -20.82 -14.79 10.59
CA HIS A 56 -20.47 -16.19 10.78
C HIS A 56 -18.98 -16.33 11.12
N PRO A 57 -18.61 -16.31 12.41
CA PRO A 57 -17.21 -16.30 12.86
C PRO A 57 -16.42 -17.52 12.39
N GLU A 58 -17.08 -18.68 12.22
CA GLU A 58 -16.50 -19.92 11.69
C GLU A 58 -15.98 -19.78 10.26
N MET A 59 -16.71 -19.06 9.40
CA MET A 59 -16.28 -18.79 8.02
C MET A 59 -15.15 -17.77 7.98
N ALA A 60 -15.08 -16.87 8.98
CA ALA A 60 -14.00 -15.89 9.08
C ALA A 60 -12.64 -16.52 9.43
N LEU A 61 -12.62 -17.66 10.12
CA LEU A 61 -11.40 -18.34 10.58
C LEU A 61 -10.72 -19.20 9.49
N MET A 62 -11.48 -19.74 8.53
CA MET A 62 -10.95 -20.58 7.43
C MET A 62 -9.90 -19.83 6.59
N ASP A 63 -10.18 -18.57 6.31
CA ASP A 63 -9.38 -17.67 5.46
C ASP A 63 -8.00 -17.30 6.06
N ARG A 64 -7.82 -17.54 7.38
CA ARG A 64 -6.62 -17.09 8.10
C ARG A 64 -5.43 -18.03 7.91
N SER A 65 -5.66 -19.29 7.57
CA SER A 65 -4.61 -20.33 7.51
C SER A 65 -3.55 -20.06 6.44
N GLU A 66 -3.96 -19.55 5.28
CA GLU A 66 -3.05 -19.30 4.14
C GLU A 66 -2.43 -17.89 4.16
N TRP A 67 -3.04 -16.93 4.86
CA TRP A 67 -2.59 -15.56 4.83
C TRP A 67 -1.22 -15.35 5.49
N ARG A 68 -0.38 -14.53 4.85
CA ARG A 68 0.92 -14.09 5.38
C ARG A 68 1.09 -12.58 5.24
N SER A 69 1.55 -11.93 6.31
CA SER A 69 1.84 -10.49 6.36
C SER A 69 2.99 -10.08 5.44
N HIS A 70 3.95 -10.99 5.24
CA HIS A 70 5.12 -10.78 4.39
C HIS A 70 5.07 -11.70 3.16
N ARG A 71 5.69 -11.27 2.05
CA ARG A 71 5.80 -12.12 0.85
C ARG A 71 6.58 -13.39 1.17
N LYS A 72 6.06 -14.57 0.77
CA LYS A 72 6.67 -15.91 1.02
C LYS A 72 8.17 -15.95 0.72
N PHE A 73 8.57 -15.36 -0.40
CA PHE A 73 9.97 -15.30 -0.83
C PHE A 73 10.87 -14.55 0.15
N ILE A 74 10.46 -13.35 0.59
CA ILE A 74 11.26 -12.53 1.50
C ILE A 74 11.21 -13.10 2.91
N SER A 75 10.04 -13.57 3.33
CA SER A 75 9.87 -14.14 4.67
C SER A 75 10.79 -15.35 4.86
N GLY A 76 10.96 -16.20 3.85
CA GLY A 76 11.77 -17.42 3.91
C GLY A 76 13.29 -17.22 3.86
N LEU A 77 13.80 -16.01 3.61
CA LEU A 77 15.24 -15.76 3.52
C LEU A 77 15.97 -15.91 4.86
N ARG A 78 15.25 -15.82 5.98
CA ARG A 78 15.80 -16.04 7.31
C ARG A 78 14.78 -16.73 8.19
N SER A 79 15.25 -17.66 9.02
CA SER A 79 14.42 -18.26 10.07
C SER A 79 13.88 -17.18 10.99
N ASN A 80 12.56 -17.14 11.15
CA ASN A 80 11.86 -16.26 12.08
C ASN A 80 10.71 -17.03 12.74
N ALA A 81 10.32 -16.59 13.94
CA ALA A 81 9.24 -17.22 14.71
C ALA A 81 7.90 -17.23 13.94
N VAL A 82 7.71 -16.24 13.06
CA VAL A 82 6.51 -16.09 12.22
C VAL A 82 6.41 -17.21 11.19
N ASN A 83 7.46 -17.55 10.45
CA ASN A 83 7.43 -18.63 9.46
C ASN A 83 7.28 -20.00 10.12
N SER A 84 7.96 -20.21 11.26
CA SER A 84 7.91 -21.50 11.97
C SER A 84 6.52 -21.88 12.48
N TYR A 85 5.60 -20.91 12.57
CA TYR A 85 4.21 -21.14 12.95
C TYR A 85 3.33 -21.57 11.76
N HIS A 86 3.70 -21.20 10.54
CA HIS A 86 2.91 -21.46 9.33
C HIS A 86 3.33 -22.72 8.56
N ASP A 87 4.47 -23.33 8.89
CA ASP A 87 4.99 -24.54 8.23
C ASP A 87 4.71 -25.84 9.04
N LYS A 88 3.81 -25.77 10.04
CA LYS A 88 3.34 -26.92 10.84
C LYS A 88 1.90 -27.26 10.49
#